data_AF-A0A924DB26-F1
#
_entry.id   AF-A0A924DB26-F1
#
_cell.length_a   1.000
_cell.length_b   1.000
_cell.length_c   1.000
_cell.angle_alpha   90.00
_cell.angle_beta   90.00
_cell.angle_gamma   90.00
#
_symmetry.space_group_name_H-M   'P 1'
#
loop_
_entity.id
_entity.type
_entity.pdbx_description
1 polymer ?
#
loop_
_entity_poly.entity_id
_entity_poly.type
_entity_poly.pdbx_seq_one_letter_code
_entity_poly.pdbx_strand_id
1 'polypeptide(L)'
;MEKLKCPHCGAMNQDVKMSDLCWQCDFALDAPKVEDVDLAKPHMHTAANAASDQVQLQQTPPHQVLPTPPSSASRKIPVAAIVAVLIILLLIAFYLFRPK
;
A
#
# COMPACT_ATOMS: atom_id res chain seq x y z
N MET A 1 10.19 16.98 -0.22
CA MET A 1 9.37 15.75 -0.09
C MET A 1 9.17 15.20 -1.48
N GLU A 2 9.85 14.10 -1.80
CA GLU A 2 9.75 13.48 -3.12
C GLU A 2 8.43 12.70 -3.23
N LYS A 3 7.86 12.68 -4.44
CA LYS A 3 6.66 11.92 -4.76
C LYS A 3 7.02 10.87 -5.79
N LEU A 4 6.74 9.60 -5.48
CA LEU A 4 7.08 8.46 -6.33
C LEU A 4 5.82 7.67 -6.66
N LYS A 5 5.57 7.45 -7.95
CA LYS A 5 4.48 6.60 -8.42
C LYS A 5 4.94 5.16 -8.44
N CYS A 6 4.19 4.27 -7.80
CA CYS A 6 4.49 2.85 -7.83
C CYS A 6 4.33 2.30 -9.26
N PRO A 7 5.33 1.60 -9.82
CA PRO A 7 5.24 1.02 -11.16
C PRO A 7 4.27 -0.17 -11.23
N HIS A 8 3.97 -0.83 -10.10
CA HIS A 8 3.12 -2.02 -10.06
C HIS A 8 1.62 -1.68 -10.01
N CYS A 9 1.20 -0.78 -9.12
CA CYS A 9 -0.22 -0.45 -8.92
C CYS A 9 -0.60 0.99 -9.32
N GLY A 10 0.38 1.82 -9.68
CA GLY A 10 0.15 3.22 -10.06
C GLY A 10 -0.17 4.17 -8.89
N ALA A 11 -0.18 3.69 -7.65
CA ALA A 11 -0.42 4.53 -6.47
C ALA A 11 0.69 5.58 -6.29
N MET A 12 0.31 6.78 -5.85
CA MET A 12 1.25 7.85 -5.53
C MET A 12 1.71 7.73 -4.08
N ASN A 13 3.02 7.63 -3.87
CA ASN A 13 3.65 7.56 -2.57
C ASN A 13 4.29 8.92 -2.27
N GLN A 14 4.11 9.42 -1.06
CA GLN A 14 4.66 10.70 -0.61
C GLN A 14 5.66 10.43 0.51
N ASP A 15 6.70 11.25 0.61
CA ASP A 15 7.71 11.15 1.67
C ASP A 15 8.46 9.81 1.69
N VAL A 16 8.65 9.22 0.51
CA VAL A 16 9.31 7.93 0.30
C VAL A 16 10.62 8.08 -0.46
N LYS A 17 11.54 7.15 -0.23
CA LYS A 17 12.75 6.92 -1.02
C LYS A 17 12.50 5.81 -2.03
N MET A 18 13.36 5.71 -3.06
CA MET A 18 13.27 4.62 -4.05
C MET A 18 13.33 3.23 -3.40
N SER A 19 14.13 3.07 -2.34
CA SER A 19 14.25 1.83 -1.56
C SER A 19 12.99 1.44 -0.76
N ASP A 20 12.02 2.34 -0.62
CA ASP A 20 10.83 2.09 0.20
C ASP A 20 9.79 1.26 -0.57
N LEU A 21 8.89 0.62 0.19
CA LEU A 21 7.79 -0.18 -0.36
C LEU A 21 6.56 0.71 -0.59
N CYS A 22 5.78 0.36 -1.61
CA CYS A 22 4.52 1.04 -1.89
C CYS A 22 3.51 0.80 -0.76
N TRP A 23 2.89 1.86 -0.24
CA TRP A 23 1.91 1.76 0.86
C TRP A 23 0.66 0.93 0.51
N GLN A 24 0.35 0.76 -0.78
CA GLN A 24 -0.87 0.09 -1.25
C GLN A 24 -0.66 -1.39 -1.59
N CYS A 25 0.53 -1.77 -2.08
CA CYS A 25 0.78 -3.11 -2.61
C CYS A 25 2.10 -3.74 -2.13
N ASP A 26 2.80 -3.08 -1.20
CA ASP A 26 4.07 -3.52 -0.60
C ASP A 26 5.19 -3.88 -1.59
N PHE A 27 5.10 -3.38 -2.83
CA PHE A 27 6.09 -3.60 -3.88
C PHE A 27 7.17 -2.51 -3.83
N ALA A 28 8.42 -2.87 -4.10
CA ALA A 28 9.52 -1.91 -4.10
C ALA A 28 9.30 -0.81 -5.16
N LEU A 29 9.54 0.45 -4.78
CA LEU A 29 9.41 1.60 -5.67
C LEU A 29 10.59 1.72 -6.65
N ASP A 30 11.74 1.13 -6.31
CA ASP A 30 12.93 1.00 -7.15
C ASP A 30 12.89 -0.23 -8.09
N ALA A 31 11.73 -0.88 -8.24
CA ALA A 31 11.61 -1.94 -9.23
C ALA A 31 11.95 -1.32 -10.60
N PRO A 32 12.97 -1.81 -11.33
CA PRO A 32 13.36 -1.25 -12.60
C PRO A 32 12.11 -1.20 -13.45
N LYS A 33 11.76 0.01 -13.90
CA LYS A 33 10.70 0.23 -14.88
C LYS A 33 11.03 -0.75 -16.00
N VAL A 34 10.27 -1.83 -16.11
CA VAL A 34 10.33 -2.70 -17.28
C VAL A 34 10.05 -1.75 -18.42
N GLU A 35 11.12 -1.39 -19.13
CA GLU A 35 11.03 -0.45 -20.23
C GLU A 35 10.01 -1.06 -21.17
N ASP A 36 8.83 -0.42 -21.23
CA ASP A 36 7.87 -0.64 -22.29
C ASP A 36 8.67 -0.56 -23.58
N VAL A 37 8.91 -1.72 -24.15
CA VAL A 37 9.50 -1.88 -25.46
C VAL A 37 8.65 -1.04 -26.39
N ASP A 38 9.28 0.03 -26.84
CA ASP A 38 8.95 0.86 -27.98
C ASP A 38 8.04 0.14 -28.99
N LEU A 39 6.73 0.39 -28.90
CA LEU A 39 5.83 0.17 -30.01
C LEU A 39 5.04 1.45 -30.27
N ALA A 40 5.78 2.43 -30.78
CA ALA A 40 5.23 3.52 -31.54
C ALA A 40 4.22 3.03 -32.59
N LYS A 41 2.92 3.29 -32.37
CA LYS A 41 2.03 3.66 -33.48
C LYS A 41 0.76 4.36 -32.98
N PRO A 42 0.59 5.67 -33.23
CA PRO A 42 -0.69 6.32 -33.12
C PRO A 42 -1.48 6.01 -34.40
N HIS A 43 -2.50 5.17 -34.31
CA HIS A 43 -3.56 5.14 -35.32
C HIS A 43 -4.86 5.61 -34.70
N MET A 44 -5.16 6.89 -34.96
CA MET A 44 -6.53 7.39 -34.99
C MET A 44 -7.35 6.67 -36.07
N HIS A 45 -8.67 6.74 -35.89
CA HIS A 45 -9.78 6.28 -36.75
C HIS A 45 -10.06 4.77 -36.62
N THR A 46 -11.28 4.28 -36.40
CA THR A 46 -12.55 4.66 -37.04
C THR A 46 -13.71 4.05 -36.24
N ALA A 47 -14.84 4.75 -36.17
CA ALA A 47 -16.12 4.25 -35.66
C ALA A 47 -16.62 3.02 -36.45
N ALA A 48 -17.21 2.02 -35.78
CA ALA A 48 -18.32 1.22 -36.33
C ALA A 48 -18.90 0.24 -35.30
N ASN A 49 -20.23 0.15 -35.32
CA ASN A 49 -21.08 -0.78 -34.59
C ASN A 49 -20.75 -2.27 -34.83
N ALA A 50 -20.80 -3.08 -33.77
CA ALA A 50 -21.26 -4.48 -33.73
C ALA A 50 -21.19 -4.94 -32.25
N ALA A 51 -22.29 -5.05 -31.50
CA ALA A 51 -23.26 -6.14 -31.50
C ALA A 51 -22.63 -7.54 -31.29
N SER A 52 -22.78 -8.03 -30.05
CA SER A 52 -22.84 -9.43 -29.60
C SER A 52 -21.66 -10.38 -29.86
N ASP A 53 -20.98 -10.77 -28.78
CA ASP A 53 -20.42 -12.12 -28.58
C ASP A 53 -20.56 -12.46 -27.08
N GLN A 54 -21.58 -13.20 -26.68
CA GLN A 54 -21.55 -14.66 -26.46
C GLN A 54 -20.46 -15.16 -25.50
N VAL A 55 -20.90 -15.42 -24.27
CA VAL A 55 -20.66 -16.63 -23.47
C VAL A 55 -19.36 -17.40 -23.74
N GLN A 56 -18.43 -17.33 -22.79
CA GLN A 56 -17.55 -18.47 -22.50
C GLN A 56 -17.38 -18.66 -20.99
N LEU A 57 -18.13 -19.61 -20.44
CA LEU A 57 -17.82 -20.26 -19.17
C LEU A 57 -16.47 -20.96 -19.31
N GLN A 58 -15.39 -20.39 -18.77
CA GLN A 58 -14.12 -21.09 -18.60
C GLN A 58 -13.91 -21.43 -17.12
N GLN A 59 -13.97 -22.73 -16.88
CA GLN A 59 -13.90 -23.45 -15.62
C GLN A 59 -12.78 -23.00 -14.68
N THR A 60 -13.16 -22.81 -13.42
CA THR A 60 -12.31 -22.73 -12.23
C THR A 60 -11.45 -24.00 -12.05
N PRO A 61 -10.12 -23.88 -11.88
CA PRO A 61 -9.35 -24.85 -11.11
C PRO A 61 -9.46 -24.46 -9.61
N PRO A 62 -9.84 -25.36 -8.69
CA PRO A 62 -9.73 -25.08 -7.27
C PRO A 62 -8.25 -25.18 -6.88
N HIS A 63 -7.51 -24.08 -7.05
CA HIS A 63 -6.16 -24.02 -6.51
C HIS A 63 -6.25 -24.08 -4.98
N GLN A 64 -5.66 -25.14 -4.47
CA GLN A 64 -5.55 -25.50 -3.08
C GLN A 64 -4.97 -24.35 -2.25
N VAL A 65 -5.63 -24.15 -1.12
CA VAL A 65 -5.28 -23.34 0.05
C VAL A 65 -3.77 -23.32 0.32
N LEU A 66 -3.19 -22.12 0.39
CA LEU A 66 -2.08 -21.86 1.29
C LEU A 66 -2.55 -20.79 2.28
N PRO A 67 -2.70 -21.10 3.58
CA PRO A 67 -3.00 -20.08 4.56
C PRO A 67 -1.76 -19.20 4.67
N THR A 68 -1.84 -17.98 4.14
CA THR A 68 -0.85 -16.95 4.39
C THR A 68 -0.67 -16.87 5.92
N PRO A 69 0.54 -17.07 6.47
CA PRO A 69 0.75 -16.90 7.90
C PRO A 69 0.29 -15.48 8.27
N PRO A 70 -0.36 -15.28 9.43
CA PRO A 70 -0.77 -13.95 9.84
C PRO A 70 0.46 -13.05 9.82
N SER A 71 0.49 -12.13 8.85
CA SER A 71 1.42 -11.02 8.77
C SER A 71 1.58 -10.50 10.19
N SER A 72 2.81 -10.56 10.69
CA SER A 72 3.13 -10.18 12.06
C SER A 72 2.51 -8.82 12.29
N ALA A 73 1.46 -8.78 13.12
CA ALA A 73 0.74 -7.57 13.42
C ALA A 73 1.75 -6.61 14.02
N SER A 74 2.26 -5.71 13.18
CA SER A 74 3.13 -4.62 13.60
C SER A 74 2.32 -3.85 14.62
N ARG A 75 2.57 -4.11 15.90
CA ARG A 75 1.99 -3.38 17.03
C ARG A 75 2.46 -1.95 16.92
N LYS A 76 1.80 -1.17 16.08
CA LYS A 76 1.88 0.28 16.07
C LYS A 76 1.24 0.69 17.38
N ILE A 77 2.07 0.88 18.41
CA ILE A 77 1.61 1.43 19.68
C ILE A 77 1.01 2.80 19.31
N PRO A 78 -0.30 3.01 19.51
CA PRO A 78 -0.91 4.27 19.16
C PRO A 78 -0.22 5.35 20.00
N VAL A 79 0.20 6.43 19.36
CA VAL A 79 0.87 7.57 20.03
C VAL A 79 0.07 8.05 21.25
N ALA A 80 -1.27 7.95 21.18
CA ALA A 80 -2.18 8.22 22.29
C ALA A 80 -1.90 7.41 23.57
N ALA A 81 -1.50 6.13 23.46
CA ALA A 81 -1.15 5.31 24.62
C ALA A 81 0.12 5.80 25.31
N ILE A 82 1.12 6.25 24.54
CA ILE A 82 2.37 6.81 25.09
C ILE A 82 2.07 8.12 25.84
N VAL A 83 1.25 8.99 25.25
CA VAL A 83 0.83 10.26 25.87
C VAL A 83 0.05 10.00 27.17
N ALA A 84 -0.86 9.03 27.17
CA ALA A 84 -1.63 8.66 28.36
C ALA A 84 -0.72 8.19 29.51
N VAL A 85 0.27 7.35 29.22
CA VAL A 85 1.24 6.87 30.23
C VAL A 85 2.07 8.03 30.79
N LEU A 86 2.54 8.95 29.94
CA LEU A 86 3.29 10.13 30.38
C LEU A 86 2.48 11.03 31.32
N ILE A 87 1.20 11.27 31.00
CA ILE A 87 0.31 12.07 31.85
C ILE A 87 0.13 11.41 33.22
N ILE A 88 -0.11 10.09 33.26
CA ILE A 88 -0.27 9.36 34.52
C ILE A 88 1.00 9.46 35.37
N LEU A 89 2.18 9.28 34.78
CA LEU A 89 3.45 9.41 35.49
C LEU A 89 3.66 10.82 36.05
N LEU A 90 3.32 11.87 35.28
CA LEU A 90 3.39 13.25 35.75
C LEU A 90 2.43 13.52 36.91
N LEU A 91 1.21 12.99 36.87
CA LEU A 91 0.23 13.13 37.95
C LEU A 91 0.71 12.43 39.23
N ILE A 92 1.28 11.23 39.10
CA ILE A 92 1.86 10.50 40.24
C ILE A 92 3.03 11.28 40.82
N ALA A 93 3.95 11.74 39.98
CA ALA A 93 5.09 12.56 40.43
C ALA A 93 4.60 13.82 41.15
N PHE A 94 3.65 14.55 40.56
CA PHE A 94 3.08 15.74 41.18
C PHE A 94 2.41 15.45 42.52
N TYR A 95 1.73 14.31 42.65
CA TYR A 95 1.11 13.89 43.91
C TYR A 95 2.15 13.55 44.98
N LEU A 96 3.24 12.87 44.61
CA LEU A 96 4.33 12.50 45.54
C LEU A 96 5.19 13.70 45.93
N PHE A 97 5.45 14.62 45.00
CA PHE A 97 6.26 15.82 45.22
C PHE A 97 5.44 17.01 45.72
N ARG A 98 4.15 16.83 46.01
CA ARG A 98 3.34 17.93 46.54
C ARG A 98 3.87 18.29 47.94
N PRO A 99 4.48 19.48 48.12
CA PRO A 99 4.91 19.90 49.44
C PRO A 99 3.66 20.08 50.30
N LYS A 100 3.69 19.49 51.50
CA LYS A 100 2.64 19.65 52.52
C LYS A 100 2.51 21.10 52.95
#